data_AF-W6JXG1-F1
#
_entry.id   AF-W6JXG1-F1
#
_cell.length_a   1.000
_cell.length_b   1.000
_cell.length_c   1.000
_cell.angle_alpha   90.00
_cell.angle_beta   90.00
_cell.angle_gamma   90.00
#
_symmetry.space_group_name_H-M   'P 1'
#
loop_
_entity.id
_entity.type
_entity.pdbx_description
1 polymer ?
#
loop_
_entity_poly.entity_id
_entity_poly.type
_entity_poly.pdbx_seq_one_letter_code
_entity_poly.pdbx_strand_id
1 'polypeptide(L)'
;MGDEVFRRLQSAARSAAAKAGTGAPTQEYLIRHTLESFLDRLTRTAHAEGFVLKGAILLAAYGVRRPTRDADANAVGADVTADHLVAAAHDIAAVETDDGVVFDLDRSACRRSASTPTTHSPQPPGRLRHALRPHERPRQTTRQPSTHRRHRDQRRRKGDDPTR
;
A
#
# COMPACT_ATOMS: atom_id res chain seq x y z
N MET A 1 6.00 23.28 22.16
CA MET A 1 6.33 22.70 20.84
C MET A 1 5.23 21.84 20.25
N GLY A 2 4.72 20.82 20.98
CA GLY A 2 3.73 19.86 20.45
C GLY A 2 2.50 20.49 19.80
N ASP A 3 1.87 21.49 20.43
CA ASP A 3 0.69 22.18 19.88
C ASP A 3 0.96 22.93 18.57
N GLU A 4 2.18 23.41 18.37
CA GLU A 4 2.60 24.08 17.14
C GLU A 4 2.77 23.07 16.01
N VAL A 5 3.48 21.97 16.28
CA VAL A 5 3.65 20.86 15.34
C VAL A 5 2.30 20.27 14.96
N PHE A 6 1.43 20.04 15.94
CA PHE A 6 0.07 19.56 15.71
C PHE A 6 -0.73 20.49 14.78
N ARG A 7 -0.72 21.82 15.05
CA ARG A 7 -1.38 22.80 14.19
C ARG A 7 -0.80 22.83 12.77
N ARG A 8 0.51 22.67 12.64
CA ARG A 8 1.18 22.58 11.33
C ARG A 8 0.73 21.33 10.56
N LEU A 9 0.70 20.16 11.20
CA LEU A 9 0.23 18.92 10.60
C LEU A 9 -1.25 19.01 10.18
N GLN A 10 -2.10 19.59 11.03
CA GLN A 10 -3.52 19.87 10.73
C GLN A 10 -3.68 20.83 9.54
N SER A 11 -2.82 21.85 9.42
CA SER A 11 -2.83 22.78 8.28
C SER A 11 -2.45 22.07 6.97
N ALA A 12 -1.38 21.26 7.00
CA ALA A 12 -0.90 20.51 5.84
C ALA A 12 -1.94 19.48 5.37
N ALA A 13 -2.53 18.75 6.31
CA ALA A 13 -3.64 17.84 6.11
C ALA A 13 -4.82 18.48 5.35
N ARG A 14 -5.35 19.59 5.88
CA ARG A 14 -6.48 20.32 5.24
C ARG A 14 -6.13 20.79 3.83
N SER A 15 -4.91 21.28 3.65
CA SER A 15 -4.42 21.74 2.36
C SER A 15 -4.32 20.60 1.33
N ALA A 16 -3.91 19.40 1.76
CA ALA A 16 -3.84 18.22 0.90
C ALA A 16 -5.24 17.69 0.54
N ALA A 17 -6.16 17.64 1.50
CA ALA A 17 -7.53 17.21 1.26
C ALA A 17 -8.28 18.14 0.30
N ALA A 18 -8.09 19.45 0.42
CA ALA A 18 -8.65 20.43 -0.52
C ALA A 18 -8.19 20.19 -1.97
N LYS A 19 -6.96 19.68 -2.17
CA LYS A 19 -6.41 19.36 -3.49
C LYS A 19 -6.87 18.00 -4.03
N ALA A 20 -7.08 17.02 -3.14
CA ALA A 20 -7.35 15.62 -3.51
C ALA A 20 -8.85 15.27 -3.56
N GLY A 21 -9.75 16.12 -3.04
CA GLY A 21 -11.20 15.91 -3.07
C GLY A 21 -11.70 14.71 -2.26
N THR A 22 -10.84 14.07 -1.45
CA THR A 22 -11.14 12.86 -0.67
C THR A 22 -10.61 12.98 0.77
N GLY A 23 -11.24 12.25 1.69
CA GLY A 23 -10.98 12.32 3.13
C GLY A 23 -10.05 11.24 3.65
N ALA A 24 -8.78 11.60 3.91
CA ALA A 24 -8.01 11.13 5.06
C ALA A 24 -6.93 12.18 5.42
N PRO A 25 -7.29 13.36 5.96
CA PRO A 25 -6.35 14.48 5.95
C PRO A 25 -5.39 14.42 7.15
N THR A 26 -5.91 14.38 8.37
CA THR A 26 -5.09 14.67 9.55
C THR A 26 -4.52 13.43 10.21
N GLN A 27 -5.35 12.42 10.47
CA GLN A 27 -4.93 11.23 11.20
C GLN A 27 -3.77 10.52 10.50
N GLU A 28 -3.79 10.47 9.17
CA GLU A 28 -2.69 9.92 8.38
C GLU A 28 -1.39 10.72 8.54
N TYR A 29 -1.48 12.05 8.61
CA TYR A 29 -0.29 12.90 8.84
C TYR A 29 0.25 12.73 10.26
N LEU A 30 -0.62 12.59 11.27
CA LEU A 30 -0.20 12.32 12.64
C LEU A 30 0.51 10.96 12.74
N ILE A 31 -0.08 9.90 12.16
CA ILE A 31 0.51 8.57 12.14
C ILE A 31 1.89 8.60 11.47
N ARG A 32 1.99 9.19 10.28
CA ARG A 32 3.26 9.31 9.55
C ARG A 32 4.30 10.06 10.36
N HIS A 33 3.93 11.21 10.92
CA HIS A 33 4.82 12.01 11.76
C HIS A 33 5.33 11.20 12.96
N THR A 34 4.45 10.47 13.65
CA THR A 34 4.85 9.60 14.77
C THR A 34 5.78 8.47 14.33
N LEU A 35 5.54 7.84 13.18
CA LEU A 35 6.41 6.78 12.67
C LEU A 35 7.78 7.33 12.22
N GLU A 36 7.82 8.48 11.54
CA GLU A 36 9.05 9.18 11.17
C GLU A 36 9.85 9.58 12.42
N SER A 37 9.16 10.10 13.43
CA SER A 37 9.72 10.47 14.73
C SER A 37 10.33 9.26 15.46
N PHE A 38 9.67 8.10 15.41
CA PHE A 38 10.20 6.86 16.00
C PHE A 38 11.43 6.34 15.24
N LEU A 39 11.39 6.36 13.90
CA LEU A 39 12.49 5.91 13.06
C LEU A 39 13.72 6.83 13.15
N ASP A 40 13.52 8.14 13.23
CA ASP A 40 14.59 9.09 13.49
C ASP A 40 15.27 8.80 14.84
N ARG A 41 14.50 8.57 15.90
CA ARG A 41 15.05 8.17 17.21
C ARG A 41 15.82 6.85 17.12
N LEU A 42 15.35 5.86 16.36
CA LEU A 42 16.07 4.60 16.14
C LEU A 42 17.50 4.85 15.61
N THR A 43 17.66 5.76 14.64
CA THR A 43 18.98 6.09 14.08
C THR A 43 19.95 6.74 15.07
N ARG A 44 19.44 7.24 16.20
CA ARG A 44 20.21 7.92 17.26
C ARG A 44 20.57 6.99 18.42
N THR A 45 20.18 5.72 18.36
CA THR A 45 20.47 4.71 19.38
C THR A 45 21.54 3.73 18.89
N ALA A 46 22.10 2.94 19.82
CA ALA A 46 22.98 1.82 19.49
C ALA A 46 22.29 0.73 18.63
N HIS A 47 20.97 0.76 18.51
CA HIS A 47 20.17 -0.21 17.78
C HIS A 47 20.07 0.10 16.27
N ALA A 48 20.61 1.22 15.79
CA ALA A 48 20.43 1.72 14.43
C ALA A 48 20.77 0.69 13.34
N GLU A 49 21.82 -0.10 13.53
CA GLU A 49 22.27 -1.15 12.58
C GLU A 49 21.60 -2.52 12.83
N GLY A 50 20.86 -2.65 13.93
CA GLY A 50 20.19 -3.89 14.34
C GLY A 50 18.85 -4.15 13.66
N PHE A 51 18.32 -3.18 12.90
CA PHE A 51 16.99 -3.27 12.27
C PHE A 51 17.02 -2.87 10.80
N VAL A 52 16.38 -3.69 9.95
CA VAL A 52 16.18 -3.40 8.53
C VAL A 52 14.71 -3.11 8.28
N LEU A 53 14.39 -1.85 7.93
CA LEU A 53 13.03 -1.41 7.62
C LEU A 53 12.47 -2.11 6.36
N LYS A 54 11.20 -2.51 6.42
CA LYS A 54 10.47 -3.15 5.33
C LYS A 54 9.02 -2.66 5.29
N GLY A 55 8.24 -3.24 4.36
CA GLY A 55 6.80 -3.07 4.33
C GLY A 55 6.31 -1.74 3.73
N ALA A 56 5.07 -1.38 4.05
CA ALA A 56 4.35 -0.31 3.39
C ALA A 56 4.89 1.09 3.74
N ILE A 57 5.54 1.27 4.89
CA ILE A 57 6.18 2.55 5.25
C ILE A 57 7.34 2.90 4.31
N LEU A 58 8.10 1.89 3.86
CA LEU A 58 9.13 2.07 2.84
C LEU A 58 8.49 2.50 1.51
N LEU A 59 7.40 1.86 1.09
CA LEU A 59 6.68 2.22 -0.14
C LEU A 59 6.04 3.61 -0.08
N ALA A 60 5.61 4.04 1.12
CA ALA A 60 5.08 5.37 1.35
C ALA A 60 6.15 6.46 1.10
N ALA A 61 7.42 6.18 1.41
CA ALA A 61 8.54 7.07 1.08
C ALA A 61 8.73 7.24 -0.45
N TYR A 62 8.34 6.23 -1.24
CA TYR A 62 8.38 6.26 -2.71
C TYR A 62 7.09 6.77 -3.36
N GLY A 63 6.16 7.35 -2.59
CA GLY A 63 4.95 7.97 -3.12
C GLY A 63 3.83 7.01 -3.53
N VAL A 64 3.99 5.70 -3.34
CA VAL A 64 2.93 4.70 -3.55
C VAL A 64 2.11 4.61 -2.26
N ARG A 65 0.98 5.32 -2.21
CA ARG A 65 0.24 5.57 -0.97
C ARG A 65 -0.91 4.58 -0.80
N ARG A 66 -0.75 3.67 0.15
CA ARG A 66 -1.85 3.20 1.00
C ARG A 66 -1.60 3.72 2.41
N PRO A 67 -2.62 4.16 3.16
CA PRO A 67 -2.44 4.48 4.57
C PRO A 67 -1.79 3.29 5.29
N THR A 68 -0.62 3.53 5.91
CA THR A 68 0.08 2.56 6.75
C THR A 68 0.06 3.06 8.18
N ARG A 69 -0.37 2.19 9.10
CA ARG A 69 -0.40 2.50 10.53
C ARG A 69 0.79 1.90 11.27
N ASP A 70 1.39 0.89 10.66
CA ASP A 70 2.44 0.08 11.25
C ASP A 70 3.76 0.30 10.49
N ALA A 71 4.87 0.14 11.22
CA ALA A 71 6.21 0.03 10.66
C ALA A 71 6.71 -1.40 10.89
N ASP A 72 7.17 -2.04 9.83
CA ASP A 72 7.70 -3.39 9.87
C ASP A 72 9.23 -3.34 9.74
N ALA A 73 9.95 -4.07 10.59
CA ALA A 73 11.39 -4.24 10.48
C ALA A 73 11.79 -5.69 10.71
N ASN A 74 12.93 -6.10 10.13
CA ASN A 74 13.62 -7.32 10.51
C ASN A 74 14.72 -6.95 11.50
N ALA A 75 14.74 -7.60 12.67
CA ALA A 75 15.89 -7.54 13.56
C ALA A 75 17.01 -8.43 13.02
N VAL A 76 18.26 -7.99 13.15
CA VAL A 76 19.45 -8.69 12.66
C VAL A 76 20.33 -9.08 13.85
N GLY A 77 20.63 -10.37 13.99
CA GLY A 77 21.45 -10.90 15.08
C GLY A 77 21.05 -12.31 15.51
N ALA A 78 21.96 -13.03 16.17
CA ALA A 78 21.71 -14.41 16.62
C ALA A 78 20.78 -14.49 17.86
N ASP A 79 20.79 -13.47 18.72
CA ASP A 79 20.12 -13.48 20.04
C ASP A 79 18.98 -12.46 20.15
N VAL A 80 18.11 -12.37 19.14
CA VAL A 80 16.93 -11.49 19.20
C VAL A 80 15.86 -12.12 20.10
N THR A 81 15.73 -11.62 21.32
CA THR A 81 14.69 -12.04 22.28
C THR A 81 13.56 -11.02 22.39
N ALA A 82 12.43 -11.41 22.97
CA ALA A 82 11.32 -10.48 23.24
C ALA A 82 11.74 -9.33 24.16
N ASP A 83 12.54 -9.62 25.19
CA ASP A 83 13.03 -8.63 26.14
C ASP A 83 14.00 -7.65 25.47
N HIS A 84 14.85 -8.15 24.56
CA HIS A 84 15.72 -7.30 23.75
C HIS A 84 14.91 -6.32 22.88
N LEU A 85 13.82 -6.79 22.25
CA LEU A 85 12.94 -5.92 21.45
C LEU A 85 12.20 -4.88 22.29
N VAL A 86 11.76 -5.23 23.50
CA VAL A 86 11.13 -4.29 24.44
C VAL A 86 12.13 -3.23 24.90
N ALA A 87 13.34 -3.64 25.29
CA ALA A 87 14.41 -2.73 25.67
C ALA A 87 14.78 -1.76 24.53
N ALA A 88 14.94 -2.28 23.31
CA ALA A 88 15.21 -1.44 22.14
C ALA A 88 14.07 -0.43 21.89
N ALA A 89 12.81 -0.86 21.93
CA ALA A 89 11.68 0.04 21.76
C ALA A 89 11.62 1.13 22.85
N HIS A 90 11.95 0.77 24.10
CA HIS A 90 12.04 1.72 25.21
C HIS A 90 13.18 2.73 25.01
N ASP A 91 14.39 2.27 24.68
CA ASP A 91 15.55 3.13 24.42
C ASP A 91 15.27 4.13 23.30
N ILE A 92 14.63 3.66 22.21
CA ILE A 92 14.23 4.50 21.09
C ILE A 92 13.22 5.54 21.53
N ALA A 93 12.16 5.12 22.25
CA ALA A 93 11.09 6.02 22.69
C ALA A 93 11.57 7.06 23.72
N ALA A 94 12.63 6.75 24.49
CA ALA A 94 13.21 7.62 25.50
C ALA A 94 14.14 8.71 24.93
N VAL A 95 14.51 8.64 23.64
CA VAL A 95 15.31 9.70 23.00
C VAL A 95 14.53 11.01 22.96
N GLU A 96 15.06 12.03 23.63
CA GLU A 96 14.51 13.38 23.62
C GLU A 96 14.72 14.04 22.26
N THR A 97 13.62 14.41 21.60
CA THR A 97 13.62 15.12 20.32
C THR A 97 12.54 16.19 20.34
N ASP A 98 12.84 17.34 19.73
CA ASP A 98 11.92 18.48 19.62
C ASP A 98 10.98 18.37 18.39
N ASP A 99 10.39 17.18 18.19
CA ASP A 99 9.46 16.88 17.09
C ASP A 99 7.98 16.94 17.52
N GLY A 100 7.73 17.28 18.79
CA GLY A 100 6.39 17.38 19.35
C GLY A 100 5.72 16.03 19.62
N VAL A 101 6.44 14.90 19.53
CA VAL A 101 5.95 13.56 19.89
C VAL A 101 6.45 13.17 21.27
N VAL A 102 5.53 12.73 22.12
CA VAL A 102 5.82 12.15 23.43
C VAL A 102 5.34 10.71 23.42
N PHE A 103 6.24 9.78 23.70
CA PHE A 103 5.91 8.36 23.86
C PHE A 103 5.64 8.05 25.32
N ASP A 104 4.61 7.26 25.58
CA ASP A 104 4.33 6.70 26.89
C ASP A 104 5.20 5.45 27.11
N LEU A 105 6.25 5.61 27.91
CA LEU A 105 7.25 4.57 28.16
C LEU A 105 6.73 3.44 29.07
N ASP A 106 5.67 3.68 29.84
CA ASP A 106 5.09 2.69 30.74
C ASP A 106 4.30 1.59 30.00
N ARG A 107 4.11 1.76 28.68
CA ARG A 107 3.19 0.94 27.88
C ARG A 107 3.84 0.30 26.65
N SER A 108 4.87 -0.51 26.86
CA SER A 108 5.46 -1.39 25.84
C SER A 108 5.12 -2.87 26.08
N ALA A 109 4.77 -3.62 25.04
CA ALA A 109 4.57 -5.07 25.13
C ALA A 109 5.00 -5.77 23.84
N CYS A 110 5.77 -6.86 23.98
CA CYS A 110 6.10 -7.73 22.86
C CYS A 110 5.13 -8.93 22.82
N ARG A 111 4.49 -9.15 21.67
CA ARG A 111 3.70 -10.36 21.41
C ARG A 111 4.42 -11.21 20.39
N ARG A 112 4.61 -12.49 20.72
CA ARG A 112 5.02 -13.49 19.73
C ARG A 112 3.86 -13.77 18.81
N SER A 113 4.02 -13.50 17.53
CA SER A 113 3.16 -14.04 16.48
C SER A 113 3.52 -15.50 16.27
N ALA A 114 2.60 -16.42 16.53
CA ALA A 114 2.81 -17.83 16.20
C ALA A 114 2.93 -17.96 14.68
N SER A 115 4.05 -18.47 14.18
CA SER A 115 4.08 -19.05 12.84
C SER A 115 3.43 -20.43 12.94
N THR A 116 2.32 -20.65 12.23
CA THR A 116 1.86 -22.02 11.98
C THR A 116 3.06 -22.77 11.38
N PRO A 117 3.51 -23.89 11.95
CA PRO A 117 4.53 -24.68 11.30
C PRO A 117 3.94 -25.10 9.96
N THR A 118 4.52 -24.61 8.87
CA THR A 118 4.22 -25.10 7.53
C THR A 118 4.74 -26.54 7.51
N THR A 119 3.89 -27.49 7.89
CA THR A 119 4.14 -28.90 7.62
C THR A 119 4.22 -29.01 6.11
N HIS A 120 5.45 -29.05 5.58
CA HIS A 120 5.69 -29.36 4.19
C HIS A 120 5.28 -30.82 4.00
N SER A 121 4.00 -31.04 3.67
CA SER A 121 3.55 -32.34 3.20
C SER A 121 4.30 -32.59 1.88
N PRO A 122 5.04 -33.71 1.74
CA PRO A 122 5.78 -33.97 0.52
C PRO A 122 4.77 -34.11 -0.61
N GLN A 123 4.78 -33.17 -1.56
CA GLN A 123 4.00 -33.34 -2.78
C GLN A 123 4.59 -34.54 -3.55
N PRO A 124 3.77 -35.54 -3.92
CA PRO A 124 4.25 -36.58 -4.82
C PRO A 124 4.61 -35.94 -6.17
N PRO A 125 5.66 -36.45 -6.86
CA PRO A 125 6.12 -35.86 -8.11
C PRO A 125 4.99 -35.81 -9.14
N GLY A 126 4.68 -34.59 -9.59
CA GLY A 126 3.63 -34.34 -10.57
C GLY A 126 3.89 -35.09 -11.87
N ARG A 127 2.97 -35.99 -12.26
CA ARG A 127 2.97 -36.58 -13.60
C ARG A 127 2.71 -35.48 -14.63
N LEU A 128 3.73 -35.12 -15.41
CA LEU A 128 3.57 -34.34 -16.63
C LEU A 128 2.60 -35.04 -17.58
N ARG A 129 1.39 -34.51 -17.74
CA ARG A 129 0.51 -34.85 -18.87
C ARG A 129 0.86 -33.91 -20.02
N HIS A 130 1.65 -34.39 -20.97
CA HIS A 130 1.76 -33.77 -22.29
C HIS A 130 0.41 -33.89 -23.01
N ALA A 131 -0.36 -32.80 -23.03
CA ALA A 131 -1.48 -32.65 -23.96
C ALA A 131 -0.92 -32.11 -25.28
N LEU A 132 -0.70 -33.01 -26.24
CA LEU A 132 -0.52 -32.66 -27.65
C LEU A 132 -1.80 -31.97 -28.13
N ARG A 133 -1.72 -30.67 -28.47
CA ARG A 133 -2.79 -29.97 -29.20
C ARG A 133 -2.65 -30.28 -30.70
N PRO A 134 -3.67 -30.80 -31.38
CA PRO A 134 -3.61 -30.92 -32.83
C PRO A 134 -3.79 -29.54 -33.50
N HIS A 135 -2.95 -29.29 -34.50
CA HIS A 135 -2.96 -28.11 -35.37
C HIS A 135 -4.28 -27.94 -36.13
N GLU A 136 -4.92 -26.78 -36.02
CA GLU A 136 -5.99 -26.35 -36.92
C GLU A 136 -5.42 -25.99 -38.30
N ARG A 137 -6.00 -26.56 -39.37
CA ARG A 137 -5.66 -26.27 -40.77
C ARG A 137 -6.37 -24.99 -41.24
N PRO A 138 -5.76 -24.21 -42.17
CA PRO A 138 -6.28 -22.91 -42.59
C PRO A 138 -7.56 -23.00 -43.45
N ARG A 139 -8.47 -22.05 -43.23
CA ARG A 139 -9.78 -21.91 -43.89
C ARG A 139 -9.63 -21.59 -45.39
N GLN A 140 -10.25 -22.41 -46.25
CA GLN A 140 -10.56 -22.05 -47.63
C GLN A 140 -11.92 -21.34 -47.66
N THR A 141 -11.95 -20.06 -47.98
CA THR A 141 -13.18 -19.31 -48.27
C THR A 141 -13.44 -19.32 -49.77
N THR A 142 -14.36 -20.17 -50.21
CA THR A 142 -14.91 -20.14 -51.56
C THR A 142 -15.95 -19.01 -51.68
N ARG A 143 -15.87 -18.28 -52.80
CA ARG A 143 -16.76 -17.19 -53.22
C ARG A 143 -18.21 -17.65 -53.46
N GLN A 144 -19.17 -16.85 -52.95
CA GLN A 144 -20.41 -16.28 -53.54
C GLN A 144 -21.40 -17.18 -54.35
N PRO A 145 -22.73 -16.86 -54.48
CA PRO A 145 -23.31 -15.50 -54.54
C PRO A 145 -24.69 -15.24 -53.88
N SER A 146 -25.07 -13.97 -54.04
CA SER A 146 -26.21 -13.17 -53.62
C SER A 146 -27.64 -13.60 -53.98
N THR A 147 -28.59 -13.27 -53.11
CA THR A 147 -29.95 -12.79 -53.44
C THR A 147 -30.37 -11.74 -52.39
N HIS A 148 -30.33 -10.44 -52.69
CA HIS A 148 -31.44 -9.61 -53.19
C HIS A 148 -32.74 -9.63 -52.36
N ARG A 149 -32.92 -8.62 -51.50
CA ARG A 149 -34.24 -7.98 -51.29
C ARG A 149 -34.10 -6.51 -50.90
N ARG A 150 -34.54 -5.64 -51.80
CA ARG A 150 -34.71 -4.19 -51.62
C ARG A 150 -36.12 -3.89 -51.08
N HIS A 151 -36.21 -2.91 -50.19
CA HIS A 151 -37.37 -2.02 -49.97
C HIS A 151 -36.77 -0.77 -49.29
N ARG A 152 -36.40 0.30 -50.00
CA ARG A 152 -37.19 1.33 -50.72
C ARG A 152 -38.11 2.17 -49.81
N ASP A 153 -37.65 3.42 -49.64
CA ASP A 153 -38.35 4.70 -49.49
C ASP A 153 -39.48 4.83 -48.46
N GLN A 154 -39.38 5.85 -47.60
CA GLN A 154 -40.08 7.11 -47.92
C GLN A 154 -39.54 8.33 -47.15
N ARG A 155 -39.24 9.36 -47.94
CA ARG A 155 -39.02 10.76 -47.57
C ARG A 155 -40.32 11.41 -47.06
N ARG A 156 -40.19 12.44 -46.23
CA ARG A 156 -40.51 13.88 -46.48
C ARG A 156 -40.72 14.62 -45.15
N ARG A 157 -39.91 15.66 -44.86
CA ARG A 157 -40.22 17.12 -44.88
C ARG A 157 -41.22 17.51 -43.76
N LYS A 158 -41.18 18.63 -43.04
CA LYS A 158 -40.70 20.03 -43.16
C LYS A 158 -40.91 20.59 -41.72
N GLY A 159 -40.25 21.60 -41.17
CA GLY A 159 -39.72 22.83 -41.72
C GLY A 159 -39.15 23.72 -40.60
N ASP A 160 -38.50 24.77 -41.06
CA ASP A 160 -37.85 25.85 -40.33
C ASP A 160 -38.80 26.68 -39.45
N ASP A 161 -38.28 27.29 -38.37
CA ASP A 161 -38.32 28.75 -38.20
C ASP A 161 -37.30 29.23 -37.12
N PRO A 162 -36.45 30.23 -37.40
CA PRO A 162 -35.64 30.95 -36.40
C PRO A 162 -36.11 32.41 -36.25
N THR A 163 -36.64 32.75 -35.08
CA THR A 163 -36.82 34.11 -34.56
C THR A 163 -36.82 33.97 -33.02
N ARG A 164 -36.24 34.82 -32.17
CA ARG A 164 -35.62 36.14 -32.26
C ARG A 164 -34.88 36.34 -30.92
#